data_AF-A0A517PEC6-F1
#
_entry.id   AF-A0A517PEC6-F1
#
_cell.length_a   1.000
_cell.length_b   1.000
_cell.length_c   1.000
_cell.angle_alpha   90.00
_cell.angle_beta   90.00
_cell.angle_gamma   90.00
#
_symmetry.space_group_name_H-M   'P 1'
#
loop_
_entity.id
_entity.type
_entity.pdbx_description
1 polymer ?
#
loop_
_entity_poly.entity_id
_entity_poly.type
_entity_poly.pdbx_seq_one_letter_code
_entity_poly.pdbx_strand_id
1 'polypeptide(L)'
;MTDAAFVRRPLPGFCRTLLFAASLLAALAVATSARGQDFGGPVAPSNPAVGDAAAAPGADPAAAADAVPGGVIDPNQLPPHPGGFWRGNGPGQQVGFYFALPLLALVLGAFFLWVATTAWADQDATSLKVRPEFWSTLLMLGGILGMGAIICLPNLLMGVVGYLVFAGGPLTAYIVERNARVPDSGKVMTKRHLSKVLNQWLNKVGMGLPTGGGKTEQTFGPPITFMGKSSTGNKYSTASARKVESSKGYVAAKELIYDAILRRSTDVHLEPQEEEMSVRVRVDGAMYPAEPFDRPTGEGIVNIFKVLSAMDITEKRRPQDGSFRADLDGRMIDFRIATAGTRHGEKMSLRILDQSNAVSSLQRLGMRKGLRERLEELINEPHGMVLCSGPTGAGKSTTLYASLNAIDKLQRNVITIEDPVEYQMDGINQIEINTKAGQTFAGTLRSVLRQDPDVVLLGEIRDKETAEIACQAANTGHMVFSTVHANDSITALFRLIELGVEPFMISNSLTAIVGQRLVRRLCEQCKQAYQPKPELVKKAGLPVDKIEAFYRPPRAESGACPKCGGLGYMGRVGVYEVLEINDRIRDLIRDKAAASQIRAEARKNGMLNMREEGLRLVVRGVTSIEELLKVVK
;
A
#
# COMPACT_ATOMS: atom_id res chain seq x y z
N MET A 1 10.78 -14.85 -39.66
CA MET A 1 10.16 -15.99 -40.37
C MET A 1 9.15 -16.60 -39.41
N THR A 2 7.90 -16.10 -39.39
CA THR A 2 6.69 -16.64 -40.08
C THR A 2 6.31 -18.01 -39.49
N ASP A 3 5.17 -18.24 -38.82
CA ASP A 3 3.74 -18.02 -39.18
C ASP A 3 2.89 -17.69 -37.92
N ALA A 4 1.89 -16.79 -37.89
CA ALA A 4 0.65 -16.65 -38.66
C ALA A 4 -0.47 -17.66 -38.30
N ALA A 5 -1.27 -17.32 -37.28
CA ALA A 5 -2.66 -17.79 -37.14
C ALA A 5 -3.53 -16.66 -36.54
N PHE A 6 -3.94 -15.74 -37.42
CA PHE A 6 -4.86 -14.65 -37.10
C PHE A 6 -6.30 -15.19 -37.11
N VAL A 7 -6.80 -15.59 -35.94
CA VAL A 7 -8.21 -15.90 -35.74
C VAL A 7 -8.99 -14.59 -35.88
N ARG A 8 -9.77 -14.45 -36.96
CA ARG A 8 -10.72 -13.35 -37.17
C ARG A 8 -11.72 -13.32 -36.00
N ARG A 9 -11.55 -12.38 -35.07
CA ARG A 9 -12.58 -12.03 -34.08
C ARG A 9 -13.70 -11.24 -34.78
N PRO A 10 -14.98 -11.46 -34.47
CA PRO A 10 -16.06 -10.65 -35.01
C PRO A 10 -15.91 -9.20 -34.53
N LEU A 11 -16.26 -8.25 -35.40
CA LEU A 11 -16.27 -6.82 -35.09
C LEU A 11 -17.10 -6.55 -33.81
N PRO A 12 -16.63 -5.68 -32.89
CA PRO A 12 -17.37 -5.34 -31.67
C PRO A 12 -18.72 -4.72 -32.02
N GLY A 13 -19.75 -4.99 -31.21
CA GLY A 13 -21.14 -4.52 -31.40
C GLY A 13 -21.26 -3.00 -31.59
N PHE A 14 -20.26 -2.23 -31.15
CA PHE A 14 -20.13 -0.80 -31.36
C PHE A 14 -20.12 -0.39 -32.85
N CYS A 15 -19.46 -1.15 -33.74
CA CYS A 15 -19.41 -0.84 -35.18
C CYS A 15 -20.75 -1.08 -35.89
N ARG A 16 -21.50 -2.12 -35.51
CA ARG A 16 -22.83 -2.40 -36.07
C ARG A 16 -23.85 -1.33 -35.67
N THR A 17 -23.73 -0.81 -34.45
CA THR A 17 -24.64 0.20 -33.90
C THR A 17 -24.31 1.61 -34.42
N LEU A 18 -23.03 1.93 -34.65
CA LEU A 18 -22.58 3.16 -35.31
C LEU A 18 -23.09 3.28 -36.75
N LEU A 19 -23.06 2.17 -37.51
CA LEU A 19 -23.61 2.13 -38.86
C LEU A 19 -25.13 2.33 -38.87
N PHE A 20 -25.83 1.81 -37.86
CA PHE A 20 -27.28 1.98 -37.69
C PHE A 20 -27.66 3.41 -37.27
N ALA A 21 -26.90 4.02 -36.37
CA ALA A 21 -27.11 5.41 -35.95
C ALA A 21 -26.81 6.42 -37.06
N ALA A 22 -25.75 6.18 -37.86
CA ALA A 22 -25.42 7.00 -39.02
C ALA A 22 -26.51 6.92 -40.11
N SER A 23 -27.11 5.75 -40.31
CA SER A 23 -28.23 5.57 -41.24
C SER A 23 -29.55 6.17 -40.72
N LEU A 24 -29.78 6.17 -39.39
CA LEU A 24 -30.94 6.85 -38.79
C LEU A 24 -30.84 8.39 -38.90
N LEU A 25 -29.64 8.95 -38.68
CA LEU A 25 -29.37 10.39 -38.86
C LEU A 25 -29.49 10.81 -40.33
N ALA A 26 -29.02 9.99 -41.26
CA ALA A 26 -29.23 10.21 -42.69
C ALA A 26 -30.73 10.11 -43.08
N ALA A 27 -31.47 9.17 -42.49
CA ALA A 27 -32.91 9.02 -42.73
C ALA A 27 -33.72 10.21 -42.17
N LEU A 28 -33.35 10.77 -41.02
CA LEU A 28 -33.96 12.00 -40.50
C LEU A 28 -33.67 13.24 -41.38
N ALA A 29 -32.47 13.31 -41.98
CA ALA A 29 -32.13 14.36 -42.93
C ALA A 29 -32.89 14.25 -44.27
N VAL A 30 -33.28 13.03 -44.68
CA VAL A 30 -34.05 12.80 -45.92
C VAL A 30 -35.57 12.89 -45.68
N ALA A 31 -36.08 12.46 -44.52
CA ALA A 31 -37.50 12.57 -44.19
C ALA A 31 -38.00 14.03 -44.06
N THR A 32 -37.09 14.97 -43.83
CA THR A 32 -37.38 16.40 -43.79
C THR A 32 -37.35 17.07 -45.18
N SER A 33 -36.76 16.44 -46.20
CA SER A 33 -36.80 16.94 -47.59
C SER A 33 -37.99 16.40 -48.40
N ALA A 34 -38.55 15.24 -48.03
CA ALA A 34 -39.61 14.56 -48.79
C ALA A 34 -41.05 15.03 -48.51
N ARG A 35 -41.27 16.06 -47.69
CA ARG A 35 -42.62 16.57 -47.32
C ARG A 35 -43.10 17.76 -48.16
N GLY A 36 -42.65 17.85 -49.41
CA GLY A 36 -42.85 19.00 -50.29
C GLY A 36 -43.23 18.67 -51.73
N GLN A 37 -44.05 17.66 -51.99
CA GLN A 37 -44.67 17.45 -53.31
C GLN A 37 -46.16 17.13 -53.21
N ASP A 38 -46.88 17.75 -54.15
CA ASP A 38 -48.25 17.56 -54.66
C ASP A 38 -49.44 18.21 -53.94
N PHE A 39 -50.05 19.22 -54.60
CA PHE A 39 -51.41 19.20 -55.16
C PHE A 39 -51.75 20.54 -55.89
N GLY A 40 -52.20 20.46 -57.15
CA GLY A 40 -53.04 21.50 -57.79
C GLY A 40 -52.68 21.92 -59.24
N GLY A 41 -53.35 21.35 -60.25
CA GLY A 41 -53.59 22.01 -61.56
C GLY A 41 -54.99 22.65 -61.61
N PRO A 42 -55.55 23.11 -62.77
CA PRO A 42 -55.02 23.24 -64.14
C PRO A 42 -55.29 24.61 -64.84
N VAL A 43 -55.12 24.68 -66.18
CA VAL A 43 -55.51 25.70 -67.20
C VAL A 43 -54.40 26.71 -67.59
N ALA A 44 -53.62 26.58 -68.69
CA ALA A 44 -53.86 26.63 -70.16
C ALA A 44 -53.90 28.08 -70.77
N PRO A 45 -53.63 28.31 -72.08
CA PRO A 45 -52.28 28.55 -72.63
C PRO A 45 -52.17 29.80 -73.56
N SER A 46 -50.97 30.34 -73.80
CA SER A 46 -50.70 31.11 -75.03
C SER A 46 -49.21 31.29 -75.36
N ASN A 47 -48.81 30.54 -76.39
CA ASN A 47 -47.85 30.74 -77.49
C ASN A 47 -46.53 31.56 -77.40
N PRO A 48 -45.54 31.18 -78.25
CA PRO A 48 -44.15 31.64 -78.23
C PRO A 48 -43.84 32.63 -79.38
N ALA A 49 -42.66 33.27 -79.34
CA ALA A 49 -41.79 33.57 -80.50
C ALA A 49 -40.58 34.41 -80.05
N VAL A 50 -39.34 33.99 -80.38
CA VAL A 50 -38.41 34.62 -81.37
C VAL A 50 -37.88 35.99 -80.90
N GLY A 51 -36.60 36.35 -80.91
CA GLY A 51 -35.38 35.83 -81.51
C GLY A 51 -34.39 37.01 -81.61
N ASP A 52 -33.10 36.68 -81.62
CA ASP A 52 -31.97 37.37 -82.26
C ASP A 52 -31.37 38.72 -81.79
N ALA A 53 -30.02 38.66 -81.77
CA ALA A 53 -29.02 39.61 -82.31
C ALA A 53 -28.48 40.80 -81.47
N ALA A 54 -27.23 40.63 -81.04
CA ALA A 54 -26.02 41.38 -81.40
C ALA A 54 -25.85 42.90 -81.11
N ALA A 55 -24.79 43.18 -80.32
CA ALA A 55 -23.69 44.15 -80.52
C ALA A 55 -23.91 45.70 -80.46
N ALA A 56 -23.49 46.29 -79.32
CA ALA A 56 -22.51 47.40 -79.09
C ALA A 56 -22.64 48.78 -79.83
N PRO A 57 -21.84 49.83 -79.47
CA PRO A 57 -21.65 50.55 -78.20
C PRO A 57 -21.63 52.11 -78.37
N GLY A 58 -21.41 52.88 -77.28
CA GLY A 58 -20.99 54.30 -77.30
C GLY A 58 -21.84 55.23 -76.42
N ALA A 59 -21.37 55.67 -75.24
CA ALA A 59 -20.52 56.85 -74.97
C ALA A 59 -21.34 58.16 -74.76
N ASP A 60 -21.47 58.54 -73.47
CA ASP A 60 -21.47 59.86 -72.78
C ASP A 60 -21.58 61.19 -73.60
N PRO A 61 -22.03 62.34 -73.03
CA PRO A 61 -21.78 62.76 -71.64
C PRO A 61 -22.82 63.69 -70.93
N ALA A 62 -22.49 64.01 -69.67
CA ALA A 62 -22.64 65.31 -68.98
C ALA A 62 -23.99 65.77 -68.35
N ALA A 63 -23.94 65.81 -67.01
CA ALA A 63 -24.12 66.97 -66.13
C ALA A 63 -25.52 67.51 -65.75
N ALA A 64 -25.59 67.82 -64.43
CA ALA A 64 -26.41 68.81 -63.73
C ALA A 64 -27.79 68.41 -63.16
N ALA A 65 -27.76 68.12 -61.86
CA ALA A 65 -28.50 68.76 -60.76
C ALA A 65 -30.02 69.01 -60.82
N ASP A 66 -30.68 68.47 -59.79
CA ASP A 66 -31.78 68.99 -58.96
C ASP A 66 -33.11 69.41 -59.59
N ALA A 67 -34.18 68.68 -59.25
CA ALA A 67 -35.36 69.19 -58.55
C ALA A 67 -36.50 68.15 -58.51
N VAL A 68 -37.14 68.01 -57.35
CA VAL A 68 -38.46 67.35 -57.16
C VAL A 68 -39.54 68.33 -57.64
N PRO A 69 -40.62 67.87 -58.32
CA PRO A 69 -41.93 67.98 -57.66
C PRO A 69 -42.98 66.91 -58.05
N GLY A 70 -43.79 66.53 -57.05
CA GLY A 70 -45.26 66.50 -57.12
C GLY A 70 -45.98 65.65 -58.18
N GLY A 71 -46.40 64.45 -57.78
CA GLY A 71 -47.80 63.98 -57.82
C GLY A 71 -48.43 63.56 -59.17
N VAL A 72 -48.79 62.28 -59.28
CA VAL A 72 -50.02 61.77 -59.95
C VAL A 72 -50.41 60.43 -59.28
N ILE A 73 -51.67 60.29 -58.85
CA ILE A 73 -52.28 59.00 -58.42
C ILE A 73 -52.85 58.34 -59.68
N ASP A 74 -52.42 57.10 -59.97
CA ASP A 74 -52.86 56.31 -61.12
C ASP A 74 -54.26 55.69 -60.87
N PRO A 75 -55.27 55.90 -61.74
CA PRO A 75 -56.62 55.35 -61.60
C PRO A 75 -56.71 53.81 -61.78
N ASN A 76 -55.62 53.13 -62.17
CA ASN A 76 -55.58 51.67 -62.37
C ASN A 76 -54.84 50.91 -61.25
N GLN A 77 -54.53 51.55 -60.13
CA GLN A 77 -53.90 50.88 -58.99
C GLN A 77 -54.95 50.08 -58.19
N LEU A 78 -55.02 48.77 -58.44
CA LEU A 78 -55.72 47.82 -57.57
C LEU A 78 -55.22 47.98 -56.12
N PRO A 79 -56.10 47.86 -55.10
CA PRO A 79 -55.69 47.90 -53.70
C PRO A 79 -54.56 46.90 -53.45
N PRO A 80 -53.58 47.21 -52.58
CA PRO A 80 -52.42 46.34 -52.38
C PRO A 80 -52.90 44.93 -52.11
N HIS A 81 -52.42 43.98 -52.93
CA HIS A 81 -52.67 42.56 -52.74
C HIS A 81 -52.48 42.21 -51.25
N PRO A 82 -53.42 41.48 -50.63
CA PRO A 82 -53.24 41.05 -49.25
C PRO A 82 -51.87 40.39 -49.16
N GLY A 83 -51.03 40.90 -48.26
CA GLY A 83 -49.62 40.52 -48.15
C GLY A 83 -49.49 39.02 -48.36
N GLY A 84 -48.76 38.66 -49.41
CA GLY A 84 -48.56 37.26 -49.76
C GLY A 84 -48.19 36.47 -48.51
N PHE A 85 -48.73 35.27 -48.38
CA PHE A 85 -48.30 34.34 -47.35
C PHE A 85 -46.78 34.13 -47.51
N TRP A 86 -46.01 34.86 -46.72
CA TRP A 86 -44.55 34.86 -46.78
C TRP A 86 -44.04 33.53 -46.24
N ARG A 87 -43.76 32.60 -47.15
CA ARG A 87 -42.87 31.47 -46.89
C ARG A 87 -41.43 31.97 -46.89
N GLY A 88 -41.02 32.57 -45.78
CA GLY A 88 -39.63 32.95 -45.52
C GLY A 88 -39.20 34.27 -46.17
N ASN A 89 -38.56 35.10 -45.34
CA ASN A 89 -37.75 36.28 -45.65
C ASN A 89 -38.50 37.50 -46.22
N GLY A 90 -39.07 38.31 -45.31
CA GLY A 90 -39.25 39.74 -45.55
C GLY A 90 -37.89 40.49 -45.50
N PRO A 91 -37.76 41.64 -46.19
CA PRO A 91 -36.54 42.44 -46.18
C PRO A 91 -36.48 43.25 -44.88
N GLY A 92 -35.88 42.64 -43.86
CA GLY A 92 -35.68 43.28 -42.57
C GLY A 92 -35.87 42.28 -41.44
N GLN A 93 -34.76 41.74 -40.96
CA GLN A 93 -34.63 40.92 -39.76
C GLN A 93 -35.66 39.77 -39.63
N GLN A 94 -35.25 38.54 -39.99
CA GLN A 94 -35.14 37.44 -39.01
C GLN A 94 -34.66 36.13 -39.64
N VAL A 95 -33.57 35.61 -39.06
CA VAL A 95 -33.40 34.24 -38.55
C VAL A 95 -34.05 33.12 -39.39
N GLY A 96 -33.39 32.78 -40.50
CA GLY A 96 -33.65 31.54 -41.24
C GLY A 96 -32.89 30.36 -40.61
N PHE A 97 -33.64 29.28 -40.37
CA PHE A 97 -33.26 27.90 -40.06
C PHE A 97 -31.76 27.53 -40.12
N TYR A 98 -31.31 26.94 -39.02
CA TYR A 98 -29.96 26.56 -38.64
C TYR A 98 -29.26 25.59 -39.62
N PHE A 99 -28.72 26.10 -40.73
CA PHE A 99 -27.63 25.45 -41.47
C PHE A 99 -26.58 26.46 -41.91
N ALA A 100 -26.12 27.30 -40.98
CA ALA A 100 -24.84 27.97 -41.15
C ALA A 100 -23.74 26.89 -41.09
N LEU A 101 -22.91 26.79 -42.13
CA LEU A 101 -21.74 25.89 -42.16
C LEU A 101 -20.91 25.89 -40.84
N PRO A 102 -20.68 27.04 -40.16
CA PRO A 102 -19.98 27.07 -38.87
C PRO A 102 -20.70 26.31 -37.75
N LEU A 103 -22.04 26.37 -37.74
CA LEU A 103 -22.85 25.68 -36.76
C LEU A 103 -22.88 24.17 -37.01
N LEU A 104 -22.95 23.74 -38.27
CA LEU A 104 -22.83 22.33 -38.63
C LEU A 104 -21.46 21.76 -38.22
N ALA A 105 -20.40 22.54 -38.41
CA ALA A 105 -19.06 22.18 -37.93
C ALA A 105 -19.01 22.05 -36.40
N LEU A 106 -19.72 22.92 -35.67
CA LEU A 106 -19.81 22.87 -34.20
C LEU A 106 -20.59 21.63 -33.72
N VAL A 107 -21.71 21.31 -34.36
CA VAL A 107 -22.54 20.10 -34.13
C VAL A 107 -21.71 18.84 -34.36
N LEU A 108 -21.01 18.75 -35.49
CA LEU A 108 -20.14 17.62 -35.79
C LEU A 108 -18.94 17.54 -34.84
N GLY A 109 -18.33 18.67 -34.51
CA GLY A 109 -17.25 18.74 -33.52
C GLY A 109 -17.70 18.24 -32.14
N ALA A 110 -18.88 18.67 -31.67
CA ALA A 110 -19.49 18.18 -30.44
C ALA A 110 -19.77 16.66 -30.51
N PHE A 111 -20.25 16.16 -31.66
CA PHE A 111 -20.49 14.73 -31.86
C PHE A 111 -19.21 13.90 -31.74
N PHE A 112 -18.16 14.27 -32.48
CA PHE A 112 -16.89 13.54 -32.43
C PHE A 112 -16.23 13.64 -31.06
N LEU A 113 -16.34 14.79 -30.40
CA LEU A 113 -15.87 14.97 -29.03
C LEU A 113 -16.64 14.06 -28.06
N TRP A 114 -17.96 13.93 -28.22
CA TRP A 114 -18.77 13.01 -27.41
C TRP A 114 -18.37 11.55 -27.59
N VAL A 115 -18.26 11.11 -28.84
CA VAL A 115 -17.85 9.73 -29.15
C VAL A 115 -16.47 9.44 -28.57
N ALA A 116 -15.51 10.36 -28.74
CA ALA A 116 -14.17 10.20 -28.17
C ALA A 116 -14.18 10.15 -26.63
N THR A 117 -15.00 10.99 -25.99
CA THR A 117 -15.06 11.09 -24.52
C THR A 117 -15.86 9.99 -23.84
N THR A 118 -16.67 9.22 -24.58
CA THR A 118 -17.47 8.12 -24.02
C THR A 118 -17.05 6.73 -24.49
N ALA A 119 -16.19 6.62 -25.50
CA ALA A 119 -15.70 5.34 -26.00
C ALA A 119 -15.04 4.45 -24.92
N TRP A 120 -14.42 5.06 -23.90
CA TRP A 120 -13.79 4.32 -22.80
C TRP A 120 -14.81 3.69 -21.84
N ALA A 121 -16.02 4.24 -21.73
CA ALA A 121 -17.01 3.83 -20.75
C ALA A 121 -17.52 2.41 -21.00
N ASP A 122 -17.61 1.97 -22.26
CA ASP A 122 -18.03 0.60 -22.62
C ASP A 122 -17.03 -0.47 -22.15
N GLN A 123 -15.73 -0.20 -22.37
CA GLN A 123 -14.64 -1.08 -21.93
C GLN A 123 -14.54 -1.11 -20.39
N ASP A 124 -14.67 0.06 -19.76
CA ASP A 124 -14.63 0.23 -18.31
C ASP A 124 -15.84 -0.47 -17.64
N ALA A 125 -17.05 -0.31 -18.17
CA ALA A 125 -18.26 -0.96 -17.65
C ALA A 125 -18.17 -2.50 -17.72
N THR A 126 -17.61 -3.01 -18.83
CA THR A 126 -17.34 -4.43 -19.03
C THR A 126 -16.33 -4.95 -17.99
N SER A 127 -15.24 -4.21 -17.76
CA SER A 127 -14.21 -4.57 -16.77
C SER A 127 -14.74 -4.56 -15.33
N LEU A 128 -15.64 -3.63 -15.01
CA LEU A 128 -16.25 -3.46 -13.69
C LEU A 128 -17.48 -4.34 -13.47
N LYS A 129 -17.87 -5.15 -14.47
CA LYS A 129 -19.07 -6.00 -14.48
C LYS A 129 -20.36 -5.21 -14.17
N VAL A 130 -20.43 -3.96 -14.62
CA VAL A 130 -21.62 -3.11 -14.49
C VAL A 130 -22.34 -3.11 -15.83
N ARG A 131 -23.59 -3.62 -15.87
CA ARG A 131 -24.49 -3.72 -17.03
C ARG A 131 -24.03 -2.89 -18.26
N PRO A 132 -23.12 -3.42 -19.11
CA PRO A 132 -22.45 -2.61 -20.11
C PRO A 132 -23.42 -2.15 -21.21
N GLU A 133 -24.33 -3.03 -21.61
CA GLU A 133 -25.38 -2.72 -22.60
C GLU A 133 -26.29 -1.56 -22.15
N PHE A 134 -26.62 -1.49 -20.85
CA PHE A 134 -27.45 -0.42 -20.30
C PHE A 134 -26.73 0.94 -20.37
N TRP A 135 -25.49 0.99 -19.89
CA TRP A 135 -24.73 2.24 -19.82
C TRP A 135 -24.31 2.75 -21.20
N SER A 136 -23.88 1.85 -22.09
CA SER A 136 -23.53 2.21 -23.47
C SER A 136 -24.76 2.72 -24.24
N THR A 137 -25.93 2.11 -24.05
CA THR A 137 -27.18 2.59 -24.65
C THR A 137 -27.57 3.97 -24.11
N LEU A 138 -27.50 4.16 -22.79
CA LEU A 138 -27.89 5.42 -22.15
C LEU A 138 -26.96 6.59 -22.55
N LEU A 139 -25.65 6.33 -22.65
CA LEU A 139 -24.68 7.31 -23.12
C LEU A 139 -24.90 7.64 -24.60
N MET A 140 -25.11 6.65 -25.47
CA MET A 140 -25.40 6.92 -26.88
C MET A 140 -26.70 7.71 -27.07
N LEU A 141 -27.77 7.31 -26.38
CA LEU A 141 -29.06 8.01 -26.43
C LEU A 141 -28.93 9.46 -25.93
N GLY A 142 -28.22 9.66 -24.81
CA GLY A 142 -27.95 11.00 -24.26
C GLY A 142 -27.22 11.91 -25.24
N GLY A 143 -26.20 11.39 -25.94
CA GLY A 143 -25.48 12.13 -26.98
C GLY A 143 -26.35 12.48 -28.19
N ILE A 144 -27.19 11.56 -28.65
CA ILE A 144 -28.11 11.79 -29.78
C ILE A 144 -29.16 12.84 -29.42
N LEU A 145 -29.77 12.72 -28.24
CA LEU A 145 -30.76 13.70 -27.74
C LEU A 145 -30.13 15.06 -27.49
N GLY A 146 -28.91 15.10 -26.95
CA GLY A 146 -28.15 16.33 -26.80
C GLY A 146 -27.86 17.00 -28.14
N MET A 147 -27.53 16.23 -29.17
CA MET A 147 -27.32 16.78 -30.51
C MET A 147 -28.61 17.32 -31.12
N GLY A 148 -29.72 16.60 -30.93
CA GLY A 148 -31.05 17.08 -31.28
C GLY A 148 -31.40 18.39 -30.60
N ALA A 149 -30.99 18.58 -29.33
CA ALA A 149 -31.22 19.84 -28.61
C ALA A 149 -30.48 21.03 -29.25
N ILE A 150 -29.26 20.84 -29.77
CA ILE A 150 -28.51 21.91 -30.46
C ILE A 150 -29.21 22.34 -31.76
N ILE A 151 -29.81 21.39 -32.47
CA ILE A 151 -30.44 21.62 -33.77
C ILE A 151 -31.87 22.19 -33.62
N CYS A 152 -32.63 21.67 -32.65
CA CYS A 152 -34.05 21.96 -32.52
C CYS A 152 -34.37 23.18 -31.64
N LEU A 153 -33.45 23.61 -30.78
CA LEU A 153 -33.68 24.77 -29.93
C LEU A 153 -33.40 26.08 -30.67
N PRO A 154 -34.32 27.06 -30.60
CA PRO A 154 -34.25 28.29 -31.41
C PRO A 154 -33.09 29.22 -31.03
N ASN A 155 -32.46 28.99 -29.88
CA ASN A 155 -31.30 29.72 -29.41
C ASN A 155 -30.14 28.74 -29.23
N LEU A 156 -28.99 29.04 -29.86
CA LEU A 156 -27.80 28.21 -29.79
C LEU A 156 -27.32 27.99 -28.35
N LEU A 157 -27.43 29.01 -27.50
CA LEU A 157 -27.03 28.92 -26.10
C LEU A 157 -27.92 27.93 -25.34
N MET A 158 -29.23 27.92 -25.61
CA MET A 158 -30.15 26.92 -25.06
C MET A 158 -29.87 25.53 -25.62
N GLY A 159 -29.51 25.44 -26.91
CA GLY A 159 -29.05 24.21 -27.56
C GLY A 159 -27.84 23.59 -26.86
N VAL A 160 -26.82 24.40 -26.57
CA VAL A 160 -25.60 23.98 -25.86
C VAL A 160 -25.91 23.55 -24.43
N VAL A 161 -26.77 24.28 -23.71
CA VAL A 161 -27.20 23.88 -22.36
C VAL A 161 -27.95 22.55 -22.41
N GLY A 162 -28.87 22.38 -23.36
CA GLY A 162 -29.58 21.11 -23.58
C GLY A 162 -28.62 19.95 -23.85
N TYR A 163 -27.61 20.17 -24.70
CA TYR A 163 -26.56 19.20 -24.96
C TYR A 163 -25.79 18.79 -23.71
N LEU A 164 -25.36 19.76 -22.89
CA LEU A 164 -24.65 19.47 -21.64
C LEU A 164 -25.51 18.67 -20.66
N VAL A 165 -26.82 18.90 -20.62
CA VAL A 165 -27.74 18.13 -19.77
C VAL A 165 -27.92 16.70 -20.30
N PHE A 166 -28.27 16.53 -21.58
CA PHE A 166 -28.59 15.23 -22.16
C PHE A 166 -27.35 14.34 -22.36
N ALA A 167 -26.19 14.91 -22.72
CA ALA A 167 -24.93 14.17 -22.84
C ALA A 167 -24.21 14.07 -21.49
N GLY A 168 -24.10 15.17 -20.74
CA GLY A 168 -23.36 15.20 -19.47
C GLY A 168 -24.04 14.45 -18.33
N GLY A 169 -25.38 14.41 -18.29
CA GLY A 169 -26.16 13.72 -17.26
C GLY A 169 -25.86 12.22 -17.18
N PRO A 170 -26.06 11.44 -18.25
CA PRO A 170 -25.70 10.03 -18.32
C PRO A 170 -24.23 9.75 -18.00
N LEU A 171 -23.31 10.60 -18.47
CA LEU A 171 -21.88 10.46 -18.18
C LEU A 171 -21.56 10.66 -16.70
N THR A 172 -22.20 11.64 -16.07
CA THR A 172 -22.04 11.90 -14.65
C THR A 172 -22.63 10.78 -13.80
N ALA A 173 -23.83 10.30 -14.17
CA ALA A 173 -24.45 9.14 -13.52
C ALA A 173 -23.56 7.89 -13.61
N TYR A 174 -22.95 7.64 -14.78
CA TYR A 174 -21.99 6.56 -14.96
C TYR A 174 -20.74 6.73 -14.08
N ILE A 175 -20.18 7.95 -14.02
CA ILE A 175 -19.00 8.26 -13.19
C ILE A 175 -19.29 8.04 -11.69
N VAL A 176 -20.48 8.40 -11.23
CA VAL A 176 -20.90 8.19 -9.83
C VAL A 176 -20.99 6.69 -9.52
N GLU A 177 -21.67 5.91 -10.36
CA GLU A 177 -21.80 4.45 -10.21
C GLU A 177 -20.42 3.76 -10.25
N ARG A 178 -19.57 4.19 -11.17
CA ARG A 178 -18.19 3.73 -11.31
C ARG A 178 -17.38 4.01 -10.03
N ASN A 179 -17.38 5.26 -9.56
CA ASN A 179 -16.59 5.70 -8.41
C ASN A 179 -17.00 5.02 -7.10
N ALA A 180 -18.24 4.55 -6.98
CA ALA A 180 -18.69 3.76 -5.84
C ALA A 180 -18.07 2.35 -5.79
N ARG A 181 -17.60 1.83 -6.92
CA ARG A 181 -17.14 0.44 -7.09
C ARG A 181 -15.62 0.29 -7.23
N VAL A 182 -14.89 1.39 -7.40
CA VAL A 182 -13.43 1.41 -7.50
C VAL A 182 -12.79 1.94 -6.21
N PRO A 183 -11.60 1.41 -5.80
CA PRO A 183 -10.85 1.95 -4.67
C PRO A 183 -10.46 3.43 -4.91
N ASP A 184 -10.12 4.16 -3.84
CA ASP A 184 -9.88 5.61 -3.88
C ASP A 184 -8.83 6.05 -4.92
N SER A 185 -7.87 5.17 -5.23
CA SER A 185 -6.84 5.40 -6.26
C SER A 185 -7.38 5.38 -7.70
N GLY A 186 -8.50 4.70 -7.94
CA GLY A 186 -9.14 4.55 -9.26
C GLY A 186 -10.30 5.52 -9.52
N LYS A 187 -10.68 6.36 -8.55
CA LYS A 187 -11.80 7.31 -8.68
C LYS A 187 -11.45 8.45 -9.65
N VAL A 188 -12.32 8.67 -10.63
CA VAL A 188 -12.21 9.76 -11.63
C VAL A 188 -13.00 10.99 -11.18
N MET A 189 -12.71 12.17 -11.73
CA MET A 189 -13.34 13.45 -11.35
C MET A 189 -13.18 13.86 -9.87
N THR A 190 -12.19 13.31 -9.16
CA THR A 190 -11.78 13.80 -7.83
C THR A 190 -10.84 15.01 -7.95
N LYS A 191 -10.71 15.83 -6.89
CA LYS A 191 -9.78 16.98 -6.87
C LYS A 191 -8.35 16.58 -7.28
N ARG A 192 -7.89 15.40 -6.85
CA ARG A 192 -6.57 14.82 -7.19
C ARG A 192 -6.48 14.35 -8.64
N HIS A 193 -7.55 13.78 -9.18
CA HIS A 193 -7.61 13.37 -10.58
C HIS A 193 -7.64 14.59 -11.52
N LEU A 194 -8.48 15.58 -11.22
CA LEU A 194 -8.58 16.84 -11.97
C LEU A 194 -7.26 17.61 -11.97
N SER A 195 -6.58 17.72 -10.82
CA SER A 195 -5.26 18.36 -10.76
C SER A 195 -4.21 17.59 -11.57
N LYS A 196 -4.26 16.25 -11.60
CA LYS A 196 -3.36 15.41 -12.40
C LYS A 196 -3.60 15.58 -13.90
N VAL A 197 -4.86 15.54 -14.35
CA VAL A 197 -5.22 15.74 -15.76
C VAL A 197 -4.88 17.15 -16.23
N LEU A 198 -5.19 18.17 -15.40
CA LEU A 198 -4.85 19.56 -15.71
C LEU A 198 -3.34 19.76 -15.82
N ASN A 199 -2.55 19.23 -14.88
CA ASN A 199 -1.09 19.31 -14.96
C ASN A 199 -0.52 18.55 -16.16
N GLN A 200 -1.08 17.39 -16.51
CA GLN A 200 -0.69 16.66 -17.73
C GLN A 200 -0.99 17.45 -19.00
N TRP A 201 -2.14 18.11 -19.05
CA TRP A 201 -2.51 18.96 -20.18
C TRP A 201 -1.64 20.22 -20.26
N LEU A 202 -1.43 20.92 -19.15
CA LEU A 202 -0.54 22.10 -19.07
C LEU A 202 0.90 21.77 -19.46
N ASN A 203 1.41 20.60 -19.06
CA ASN A 203 2.72 20.11 -19.50
C ASN A 203 2.78 19.80 -21.00
N LYS A 204 1.66 19.39 -21.61
CA LYS A 204 1.57 19.12 -23.05
C LYS A 204 1.49 20.41 -23.88
N VAL A 205 1.01 21.50 -23.29
CA VAL A 205 0.90 22.84 -23.90
C VAL A 205 2.11 23.74 -23.56
N GLY A 206 3.11 23.23 -22.84
CA GLY A 206 4.36 23.93 -22.58
C GLY A 206 4.31 25.01 -21.48
N MET A 207 3.22 25.06 -20.69
CA MET A 207 3.05 26.00 -19.56
C MET A 207 3.12 25.28 -18.19
N GLY A 208 4.00 24.28 -18.07
CA GLY A 208 4.14 23.51 -16.84
C GLY A 208 5.03 24.20 -15.80
N LEU A 209 4.53 24.35 -14.56
CA LEU A 209 5.37 24.62 -13.39
C LEU A 209 6.30 23.42 -13.13
N PRO A 210 7.57 23.63 -12.74
CA PRO A 210 8.52 22.53 -12.56
C PRO A 210 8.21 21.79 -11.26
N THR A 211 7.42 20.72 -11.34
CA THR A 211 7.34 19.71 -10.28
C THR A 211 8.12 18.47 -10.71
N GLY A 212 9.09 18.10 -9.88
CA GLY A 212 10.06 17.05 -10.14
C GLY A 212 9.45 15.70 -10.53
N GLY A 213 9.96 15.16 -11.64
CA GLY A 213 10.29 13.75 -11.83
C GLY A 213 9.21 12.69 -11.65
N GLY A 214 8.71 12.14 -12.75
CA GLY A 214 8.13 10.80 -12.78
C GLY A 214 7.26 10.54 -14.01
N LYS A 215 7.85 9.96 -15.06
CA LYS A 215 7.07 9.23 -16.08
C LYS A 215 6.27 8.16 -15.33
N THR A 216 4.94 8.23 -15.37
CA THR A 216 4.10 7.15 -14.82
C THR A 216 4.05 6.04 -15.88
N GLU A 217 5.07 5.20 -15.85
CA GLU A 217 5.10 3.92 -16.56
C GLU A 217 4.06 2.98 -15.92
N GLN A 218 3.27 2.29 -16.75
CA GLN A 218 2.36 1.24 -16.30
C GLN A 218 3.17 0.20 -15.53
N THR A 219 3.05 0.20 -14.21
CA THR A 219 3.80 -0.72 -13.36
C THR A 219 3.13 -2.08 -13.47
N PHE A 220 3.66 -2.96 -14.32
CA PHE A 220 3.33 -4.38 -14.27
C PHE A 220 3.88 -4.96 -12.96
N GLY A 221 3.05 -5.75 -12.26
CA GLY A 221 3.39 -6.38 -10.99
C GLY A 221 2.80 -5.69 -9.75
N PRO A 222 3.04 -6.24 -8.54
CA PRO A 222 2.43 -5.75 -7.31
C PRO A 222 2.79 -4.29 -6.97
N PRO A 223 1.99 -3.59 -6.15
CA PRO A 223 2.12 -2.16 -5.84
C PRO A 223 3.29 -1.85 -4.86
N ILE A 224 4.43 -2.51 -5.06
CA ILE A 224 5.66 -2.27 -4.31
C ILE A 224 6.68 -1.53 -5.18
N THR A 225 7.29 -0.50 -4.62
CA THR A 225 8.32 0.31 -5.28
C THR A 225 9.62 0.20 -4.51
N PHE A 226 10.66 -0.37 -5.13
CA PHE A 226 11.98 -0.45 -4.50
C PHE A 226 12.71 0.90 -4.53
N MET A 227 13.52 1.14 -3.51
CA MET A 227 14.35 2.32 -3.33
C MET A 227 15.75 1.86 -2.92
N GLY A 228 16.72 2.01 -3.82
CA GLY A 228 18.10 1.62 -3.56
C GLY A 228 18.91 2.73 -2.89
N LYS A 229 20.06 2.36 -2.31
CA LYS A 229 21.03 3.37 -1.82
C LYS A 229 21.73 4.08 -2.99
N SER A 230 22.05 5.35 -2.80
CA SER A 230 22.94 6.09 -3.72
C SER A 230 24.41 5.68 -3.51
N SER A 231 25.23 5.82 -4.56
CA SER A 231 26.66 5.51 -4.51
C SER A 231 27.47 6.45 -3.59
N THR A 232 26.91 7.58 -3.18
CA THR A 232 27.55 8.62 -2.34
C THR A 232 27.06 8.64 -0.89
N GLY A 233 26.28 7.64 -0.46
CA GLY A 233 25.99 7.40 0.97
C GLY A 233 24.59 7.82 1.44
N ASN A 234 24.06 6.99 2.36
CA ASN A 234 22.85 7.04 3.21
C ASN A 234 21.50 7.57 2.68
N LYS A 235 21.42 8.13 1.47
CA LYS A 235 20.15 8.57 0.87
C LYS A 235 19.58 7.47 -0.02
N TYR A 236 18.35 7.07 0.29
CA TYR A 236 17.56 6.14 -0.53
C TYR A 236 16.91 6.90 -1.68
N SER A 237 17.03 6.36 -2.90
CA SER A 237 16.42 6.97 -4.09
C SER A 237 15.84 5.93 -5.02
N THR A 238 14.80 6.32 -5.75
CA THR A 238 14.23 5.51 -6.83
C THR A 238 15.15 5.44 -8.06
N ALA A 239 16.18 6.29 -8.14
CA ALA A 239 17.11 6.30 -9.28
C ALA A 239 17.91 5.01 -9.42
N SER A 240 18.33 4.39 -8.30
CA SER A 240 18.99 3.08 -8.31
C SER A 240 18.02 1.96 -8.70
N ALA A 241 16.74 2.08 -8.34
CA ALA A 241 15.70 1.10 -8.72
C ALA A 241 15.39 1.13 -10.22
N ARG A 242 15.41 2.32 -10.86
CA ARG A 242 15.25 2.44 -12.32
C ARG A 242 16.29 1.68 -13.14
N LYS A 243 17.49 1.46 -12.59
CA LYS A 243 18.54 0.67 -13.26
C LYS A 243 18.18 -0.81 -13.39
N VAL A 244 17.39 -1.32 -12.44
CA VAL A 244 17.02 -2.74 -12.37
C VAL A 244 15.61 -3.01 -12.88
N GLU A 245 14.77 -1.99 -13.05
CA GLU A 245 13.39 -2.13 -13.55
C GLU A 245 13.29 -2.85 -14.91
N SER A 246 14.29 -2.68 -15.78
CA SER A 246 14.36 -3.35 -17.08
C SER A 246 15.00 -4.74 -17.04
N SER A 247 15.49 -5.18 -15.88
CA SER A 247 16.21 -6.46 -15.75
C SER A 247 15.24 -7.65 -15.72
N LYS A 248 15.66 -8.75 -16.35
CA LYS A 248 14.99 -10.05 -16.21
C LYS A 248 15.02 -10.45 -14.73
N GLY A 249 13.86 -10.80 -14.17
CA GLY A 249 13.70 -11.14 -12.75
C GLY A 249 13.22 -9.98 -11.86
N TYR A 250 13.09 -8.74 -12.35
CA TYR A 250 12.60 -7.63 -11.52
C TYR A 250 11.15 -7.83 -11.05
N VAL A 251 10.27 -8.29 -11.95
CA VAL A 251 8.87 -8.62 -11.60
C VAL A 251 8.83 -9.77 -10.58
N ALA A 252 9.62 -10.82 -10.78
CA ALA A 252 9.72 -11.94 -9.84
C ALA A 252 10.25 -11.49 -8.47
N ALA A 253 11.25 -10.60 -8.42
CA ALA A 253 11.73 -10.00 -7.18
C ALA A 253 10.65 -9.19 -6.48
N LYS A 254 9.85 -8.41 -7.22
CA LYS A 254 8.70 -7.68 -6.68
C LYS A 254 7.64 -8.61 -6.11
N GLU A 255 7.28 -9.66 -6.85
CA GLU A 255 6.31 -10.67 -6.42
C GLU A 255 6.78 -11.42 -5.17
N LEU A 256 8.05 -11.83 -5.13
CA LEU A 256 8.67 -12.48 -3.98
C LEU A 256 8.55 -11.62 -2.71
N ILE A 257 8.94 -10.33 -2.80
CA ILE A 257 8.90 -9.44 -1.63
C ILE A 257 7.46 -9.12 -1.25
N TYR A 258 6.59 -8.88 -2.23
CA TYR A 258 5.18 -8.60 -1.98
C TYR A 258 4.47 -9.78 -1.29
N ASP A 259 4.64 -11.00 -1.79
CA ASP A 259 4.11 -12.22 -1.15
C ASP A 259 4.70 -12.41 0.25
N ALA A 260 6.01 -12.20 0.43
CA ALA A 260 6.65 -12.29 1.75
C ALA A 260 6.05 -11.28 2.75
N ILE A 261 5.78 -10.04 2.34
CA ILE A 261 5.13 -9.03 3.19
C ILE A 261 3.68 -9.42 3.50
N LEU A 262 2.90 -9.85 2.50
CA LEU A 262 1.51 -10.29 2.71
C LEU A 262 1.42 -11.47 3.67
N ARG A 263 2.38 -12.40 3.61
CA ARG A 263 2.50 -13.53 4.54
C ARG A 263 3.04 -13.13 5.93
N ARG A 264 3.41 -11.86 6.14
CA ARG A 264 4.01 -11.34 7.38
C ARG A 264 5.33 -12.04 7.71
N SER A 265 6.12 -12.32 6.68
CA SER A 265 7.44 -12.93 6.84
C SER A 265 8.41 -11.95 7.50
N THR A 266 9.28 -12.45 8.37
CA THR A 266 10.39 -11.66 8.95
C THR A 266 11.67 -11.80 8.14
N ASP A 267 11.85 -12.94 7.45
CA ASP A 267 13.05 -13.23 6.69
C ASP A 267 12.70 -13.96 5.39
N VAL A 268 13.43 -13.67 4.31
CA VAL A 268 13.37 -14.38 3.03
C VAL A 268 14.76 -14.96 2.75
N HIS A 269 14.82 -16.23 2.41
CA HIS A 269 16.07 -16.94 2.13
C HIS A 269 16.02 -17.46 0.70
N LEU A 270 17.02 -17.06 -0.08
CA LEU A 270 17.29 -17.55 -1.43
C LEU A 270 18.51 -18.45 -1.35
N GLU A 271 18.32 -19.74 -1.60
CA GLU A 271 19.33 -20.76 -1.42
C GLU A 271 19.62 -21.49 -2.74
N PRO A 272 20.82 -21.32 -3.30
CA PRO A 272 21.19 -21.95 -4.54
C PRO A 272 21.31 -23.47 -4.36
N GLN A 273 20.55 -24.24 -5.13
CA GLN A 273 20.73 -25.69 -5.30
C GLN A 273 21.34 -25.99 -6.69
N GLU A 274 21.52 -27.26 -7.01
CA GLU A 274 22.15 -27.67 -8.27
C GLU A 274 21.33 -27.26 -9.51
N GLU A 275 20.01 -27.47 -9.47
CA GLU A 275 19.11 -27.21 -10.62
C GLU A 275 18.21 -25.98 -10.43
N GLU A 276 17.97 -25.55 -9.19
CA GLU A 276 17.01 -24.50 -8.85
C GLU A 276 17.54 -23.50 -7.81
N MET A 277 16.82 -22.41 -7.64
CA MET A 277 16.96 -21.49 -6.51
C MET A 277 15.82 -21.73 -5.53
N SER A 278 16.14 -22.39 -4.43
CA SER A 278 15.16 -22.70 -3.38
C SER A 278 14.82 -21.45 -2.58
N VAL A 279 13.53 -21.21 -2.37
CA VAL A 279 13.04 -20.06 -1.60
C VAL A 279 12.44 -20.55 -0.30
N ARG A 280 12.85 -19.96 0.82
CA ARG A 280 12.24 -20.20 2.12
C ARG A 280 11.92 -18.89 2.80
N VAL A 281 10.74 -18.81 3.41
CA VAL A 281 10.28 -17.63 4.14
C VAL A 281 10.08 -17.95 5.61
N ARG A 282 10.41 -17.02 6.50
CA ARG A 282 10.19 -17.17 7.94
C ARG A 282 8.92 -16.46 8.35
N VAL A 283 7.84 -17.20 8.56
CA VAL A 283 6.56 -16.66 9.02
C VAL A 283 6.35 -17.02 10.49
N ASP A 284 6.08 -16.02 11.32
CA ASP A 284 5.83 -16.20 12.77
C ASP A 284 6.93 -17.04 13.47
N GLY A 285 8.19 -16.91 13.02
CA GLY A 285 9.37 -17.59 13.57
C GLY A 285 9.69 -18.96 12.97
N ALA A 286 8.75 -19.56 12.23
CA ALA A 286 8.92 -20.87 11.57
C ALA A 286 9.32 -20.70 10.10
N MET A 287 10.18 -21.60 9.61
CA MET A 287 10.58 -21.66 8.20
C MET A 287 9.55 -22.42 7.38
N TYR A 288 9.15 -21.84 6.26
CA TYR A 288 8.24 -22.44 5.30
C TYR A 288 8.89 -22.42 3.91
N PRO A 289 8.77 -23.50 3.13
CA PRO A 289 9.14 -23.48 1.72
C PRO A 289 8.19 -22.55 0.96
N ALA A 290 8.74 -21.79 0.02
CA ALA A 290 7.99 -21.05 -0.99
C ALA A 290 8.29 -21.67 -2.37
N GLU A 291 7.58 -21.22 -3.39
CA GLU A 291 7.80 -21.69 -4.76
C GLU A 291 9.24 -21.38 -5.19
N PRO A 292 10.01 -22.39 -5.66
CA PRO A 292 11.37 -22.18 -6.11
C PRO A 292 11.40 -21.43 -7.44
N PHE A 293 12.53 -20.81 -7.75
CA PHE A 293 12.78 -20.23 -9.07
C PHE A 293 13.73 -21.10 -9.88
N ASP A 294 13.61 -21.07 -11.20
CA ASP A 294 14.65 -21.58 -12.07
C ASP A 294 15.97 -20.84 -11.81
N ARG A 295 17.08 -21.53 -12.11
CA ARG A 295 18.41 -21.06 -11.76
C ARG A 295 18.74 -19.65 -12.32
N PRO A 296 18.55 -19.37 -13.62
CA PRO A 296 18.73 -18.03 -14.18
C PRO A 296 17.89 -16.94 -13.50
N THR A 297 16.60 -17.21 -13.26
CA THR A 297 15.71 -16.23 -12.60
C THR A 297 16.15 -15.95 -11.17
N GLY A 298 16.48 -16.98 -10.40
CA GLY A 298 16.96 -16.83 -9.02
C GLY A 298 18.25 -16.02 -8.92
N GLU A 299 19.21 -16.25 -9.82
CA GLU A 299 20.44 -15.44 -9.89
C GLU A 299 20.19 -13.99 -10.31
N GLY A 300 19.22 -13.77 -11.22
CA GLY A 300 18.74 -12.44 -11.57
C GLY A 300 18.20 -11.67 -10.36
N ILE A 301 17.38 -12.33 -9.53
CA ILE A 301 16.83 -11.76 -8.29
C ILE A 301 17.96 -11.37 -7.32
N VAL A 302 18.95 -12.24 -7.11
CA VAL A 302 20.14 -11.95 -6.27
C VAL A 302 20.86 -10.70 -6.78
N ASN A 303 21.12 -10.59 -8.09
CA ASN A 303 21.81 -9.44 -8.66
C ASN A 303 21.02 -8.14 -8.49
N ILE A 304 19.69 -8.17 -8.67
CA ILE A 304 18.81 -7.01 -8.45
C ILE A 304 18.95 -6.49 -7.02
N PHE A 305 18.89 -7.39 -6.04
CA PHE A 305 19.02 -7.00 -4.63
C PHE A 305 20.42 -6.50 -4.27
N LYS A 306 21.47 -7.03 -4.90
CA LYS A 306 22.84 -6.49 -4.76
C LYS A 306 22.94 -5.06 -5.30
N VAL A 307 22.37 -4.78 -6.47
CA VAL A 307 22.31 -3.40 -7.02
C VAL A 307 21.55 -2.45 -6.10
N LEU A 308 20.36 -2.85 -5.63
CA LEU A 308 19.55 -2.03 -4.73
C LEU A 308 20.28 -1.71 -3.42
N SER A 309 21.10 -2.64 -2.95
CA SER A 309 21.83 -2.54 -1.68
C SER A 309 23.24 -1.97 -1.81
N ALA A 310 23.63 -1.50 -3.01
CA ALA A 310 24.98 -1.01 -3.33
C ALA A 310 26.11 -2.03 -3.04
N MET A 311 25.85 -3.32 -3.30
CA MET A 311 26.83 -4.41 -3.22
C MET A 311 27.49 -4.68 -4.57
N ASP A 312 28.66 -5.31 -4.56
CA ASP A 312 29.37 -5.70 -5.79
C ASP A 312 28.79 -6.99 -6.38
N ILE A 313 28.19 -6.87 -7.56
CA ILE A 313 27.55 -7.97 -8.30
C ILE A 313 28.60 -8.99 -8.80
N THR A 314 29.82 -8.53 -9.09
CA THR A 314 30.89 -9.36 -9.66
C THR A 314 31.50 -10.28 -8.60
N GLU A 315 31.53 -9.85 -7.34
CA GLU A 315 31.98 -10.65 -6.22
C GLU A 315 30.87 -11.59 -5.74
N LYS A 316 31.04 -12.90 -5.93
CA LYS A 316 30.05 -13.94 -5.55
C LYS A 316 30.55 -14.90 -4.47
N ARG A 317 31.83 -14.80 -4.07
CA ARG A 317 32.49 -15.73 -3.15
C ARG A 317 32.56 -15.18 -1.74
N ARG A 318 32.88 -13.88 -1.60
CA ARG A 318 33.00 -13.22 -0.30
C ARG A 318 31.63 -12.83 0.23
N PRO A 319 31.39 -12.95 1.56
CA PRO A 319 30.18 -12.41 2.17
C PRO A 319 30.06 -10.90 1.96
N GLN A 320 28.84 -10.43 1.73
CA GLN A 320 28.52 -9.00 1.58
C GLN A 320 27.25 -8.67 2.36
N ASP A 321 27.19 -7.45 2.89
CA ASP A 321 26.05 -6.93 3.62
C ASP A 321 25.60 -5.61 3.03
N GLY A 322 24.30 -5.35 3.05
CA GLY A 322 23.76 -4.07 2.63
C GLY A 322 22.30 -3.91 3.01
N SER A 323 21.69 -2.84 2.53
CA SER A 323 20.29 -2.53 2.82
C SER A 323 19.66 -1.69 1.73
N PHE A 324 18.36 -1.86 1.56
CA PHE A 324 17.51 -1.08 0.66
C PHE A 324 16.15 -0.82 1.32
N ARG A 325 15.34 0.04 0.71
CA ARG A 325 13.98 0.34 1.16
C ARG A 325 12.96 -0.07 0.11
N ALA A 326 11.75 -0.34 0.53
CA ALA A 326 10.60 -0.43 -0.37
C ALA A 326 9.45 0.41 0.16
N ASP A 327 8.72 1.04 -0.75
CA ASP A 327 7.44 1.68 -0.46
C ASP A 327 6.30 0.76 -0.91
N LEU A 328 5.40 0.45 0.01
CA LEU A 328 4.19 -0.31 -0.22
C LEU A 328 3.00 0.52 0.27
N ASP A 329 2.25 1.14 -0.65
CA ASP A 329 1.10 1.99 -0.35
C ASP A 329 1.38 3.09 0.71
N GLY A 330 2.55 3.72 0.65
CA GLY A 330 2.99 4.74 1.60
C GLY A 330 3.63 4.18 2.88
N ARG A 331 3.69 2.86 3.02
CA ARG A 331 4.41 2.18 4.11
C ARG A 331 5.85 1.94 3.67
N MET A 332 6.75 2.68 4.30
CA MET A 332 8.19 2.50 4.11
C MET A 332 8.68 1.29 4.91
N ILE A 333 9.24 0.32 4.20
CA ILE A 333 9.79 -0.92 4.77
C ILE A 333 11.29 -0.96 4.49
N ASP A 334 12.06 -1.16 5.55
CA ASP A 334 13.51 -1.32 5.47
C ASP A 334 13.86 -2.80 5.28
N PHE A 335 14.87 -3.08 4.46
CA PHE A 335 15.38 -4.42 4.25
C PHE A 335 16.88 -4.45 4.51
N ARG A 336 17.31 -5.40 5.35
CA ARG A 336 18.73 -5.75 5.51
C ARG A 336 19.01 -7.02 4.72
N ILE A 337 20.06 -7.00 3.92
CA ILE A 337 20.44 -8.14 3.09
C ILE A 337 21.85 -8.57 3.44
N ALA A 338 22.06 -9.87 3.54
CA ALA A 338 23.38 -10.50 3.59
C ALA A 338 23.49 -11.56 2.50
N THR A 339 24.65 -11.65 1.87
CA THR A 339 24.99 -12.70 0.91
C THR A 339 26.21 -13.49 1.36
N ALA A 340 26.31 -14.74 0.95
CA ALA A 340 27.48 -15.59 1.18
C ALA A 340 27.67 -16.57 0.02
N GLY A 341 28.92 -16.74 -0.42
CA GLY A 341 29.28 -17.77 -1.39
C GLY A 341 29.06 -19.17 -0.81
N THR A 342 28.44 -20.05 -1.60
CA THR A 342 28.23 -21.47 -1.29
C THR A 342 28.70 -22.33 -2.46
N ARG A 343 28.71 -23.66 -2.28
CA ARG A 343 29.14 -24.61 -3.32
C ARG A 343 28.38 -24.42 -4.65
N HIS A 344 27.07 -24.18 -4.58
CA HIS A 344 26.21 -24.11 -5.76
C HIS A 344 25.91 -22.67 -6.19
N GLY A 345 26.54 -21.66 -5.61
CA GLY A 345 26.33 -20.24 -5.94
C GLY A 345 26.21 -19.34 -4.72
N GLU A 346 25.60 -18.17 -4.88
CA GLU A 346 25.47 -17.19 -3.80
C GLU A 346 24.15 -17.35 -3.05
N LYS A 347 24.22 -17.65 -1.75
CA LYS A 347 23.06 -17.63 -0.86
C LYS A 347 22.77 -16.20 -0.45
N MET A 348 21.50 -15.83 -0.43
CA MET A 348 21.04 -14.52 0.04
C MET A 348 20.00 -14.65 1.14
N SER A 349 20.12 -13.83 2.18
CA SER A 349 19.14 -13.69 3.25
C SER A 349 18.70 -12.24 3.32
N LEU A 350 17.40 -12.01 3.27
CA LEU A 350 16.78 -10.70 3.44
C LEU A 350 16.01 -10.71 4.76
N ARG A 351 16.22 -9.70 5.60
CA ARG A 351 15.42 -9.44 6.79
C ARG A 351 14.51 -8.25 6.53
N ILE A 352 13.22 -8.45 6.75
CA ILE A 352 12.17 -7.44 6.57
C ILE A 352 12.00 -6.69 7.89
N LEU A 353 12.25 -5.38 7.86
CA LEU A 353 12.10 -4.48 8.99
C LEU A 353 10.92 -3.54 8.72
N ASP A 354 9.72 -4.03 9.04
CA ASP A 354 8.47 -3.26 8.93
C ASP A 354 8.21 -2.51 10.25
N GLN A 355 8.50 -1.21 10.26
CA GLN A 355 8.33 -0.33 11.41
C GLN A 355 6.85 -0.17 11.82
N SER A 356 5.90 -0.39 10.90
CA SER A 356 4.47 -0.24 11.18
C SER A 356 3.91 -1.30 12.14
N ASN A 357 4.66 -2.38 12.37
CA ASN A 357 4.30 -3.49 13.26
C ASN A 357 5.02 -3.43 14.63
N ALA A 358 5.77 -2.36 14.92
CA ALA A 358 6.41 -2.20 16.22
C ALA A 358 5.34 -2.20 17.34
N VAL A 359 5.50 -3.10 18.32
CA VAL A 359 4.58 -3.16 19.46
C VAL A 359 4.85 -1.96 20.37
N SER A 360 3.90 -1.04 20.43
CA SER A 360 4.04 0.21 21.17
C SER A 360 3.73 0.11 22.67
N SER A 361 3.13 -1.00 23.15
CA SER A 361 2.60 -1.09 24.52
C SER A 361 2.78 -2.47 25.14
N LEU A 362 3.08 -2.52 26.45
CA LEU A 362 3.17 -3.76 27.23
C LEU A 362 1.88 -4.59 27.21
N GLN A 363 0.72 -3.93 27.13
CA GLN A 363 -0.59 -4.60 27.06
C GLN A 363 -0.75 -5.57 25.87
N ARG A 364 -0.08 -5.29 24.75
CA ARG A 364 -0.18 -6.10 23.53
C ARG A 364 0.78 -7.29 23.50
N LEU A 365 1.66 -7.41 24.49
CA LEU A 365 2.69 -8.46 24.54
C LEU A 365 2.17 -9.84 24.97
N GLY A 366 0.97 -9.89 25.57
CA GLY A 366 0.34 -11.15 26.01
C GLY A 366 0.53 -11.49 27.48
N MET A 367 1.13 -10.59 28.25
CA MET A 367 1.26 -10.72 29.71
C MET A 367 -0.11 -10.80 30.39
N ARG A 368 -0.22 -11.57 31.48
CA ARG A 368 -1.39 -11.52 32.36
C ARG A 368 -1.50 -10.14 33.01
N LYS A 369 -2.74 -9.67 33.26
CA LYS A 369 -3.02 -8.33 33.79
C LYS A 369 -2.15 -7.98 35.02
N GLY A 370 -2.16 -8.82 36.06
CA GLY A 370 -1.37 -8.55 37.26
C GLY A 370 0.15 -8.60 37.07
N LEU A 371 0.65 -9.37 36.09
CA LEU A 371 2.09 -9.36 35.77
C LEU A 371 2.49 -8.09 35.04
N ARG A 372 1.63 -7.64 34.12
CA ARG A 372 1.82 -6.39 33.39
C ARG A 372 1.82 -5.20 34.35
N GLU A 373 0.83 -5.10 35.22
CA GLU A 373 0.72 -4.03 36.22
C GLU A 373 1.95 -4.03 37.13
N ARG A 374 2.39 -5.21 37.60
CA ARG A 374 3.61 -5.30 38.40
C ARG A 374 4.85 -4.88 37.62
N LEU A 375 4.98 -5.28 36.35
CA LEU A 375 6.11 -4.85 35.52
C LEU A 375 6.06 -3.33 35.26
N GLU A 376 4.88 -2.75 35.03
CA GLU A 376 4.68 -1.30 34.86
C GLU A 376 5.11 -0.53 36.10
N GLU A 377 4.88 -1.05 37.31
CA GLU A 377 5.42 -0.48 38.55
C GLU A 377 6.96 -0.56 38.57
N LEU A 378 7.53 -1.75 38.33
CA LEU A 378 8.97 -1.99 38.42
C LEU A 378 9.80 -1.17 37.42
N ILE A 379 9.26 -0.87 36.23
CA ILE A 379 9.97 -0.05 35.23
C ILE A 379 9.93 1.45 35.53
N ASN A 380 9.00 1.89 36.39
CA ASN A 380 8.86 3.28 36.81
C ASN A 380 9.56 3.58 38.15
N GLU A 381 10.24 2.59 38.74
CA GLU A 381 11.14 2.81 39.85
C GLU A 381 12.20 3.88 39.48
N PRO A 382 12.67 4.68 40.45
CA PRO A 382 13.62 5.75 40.19
C PRO A 382 14.95 5.21 39.67
N HIS A 383 15.39 4.06 40.19
CA HIS A 383 16.64 3.42 39.81
C HIS A 383 16.57 1.89 39.93
N GLY A 384 17.58 1.24 39.38
CA GLY A 384 17.71 -0.22 39.38
C GLY A 384 17.85 -0.76 37.98
N MET A 385 17.80 -2.08 37.83
CA MET A 385 18.09 -2.77 36.57
C MET A 385 17.02 -3.80 36.23
N VAL A 386 16.43 -3.67 35.04
CA VAL A 386 15.50 -4.65 34.46
C VAL A 386 16.18 -5.36 33.29
N LEU A 387 16.34 -6.68 33.42
CA LEU A 387 16.95 -7.50 32.39
C LEU A 387 15.92 -8.33 31.65
N CYS A 388 15.94 -8.28 30.32
CA CYS A 388 15.19 -9.22 29.49
C CYS A 388 16.09 -10.38 29.05
N SER A 389 15.62 -11.61 29.22
CA SER A 389 16.36 -12.81 28.85
C SER A 389 15.58 -13.76 27.96
N GLY A 390 16.32 -14.41 27.06
CA GLY A 390 15.78 -15.37 26.10
C GLY A 390 16.70 -15.51 24.88
N PRO A 391 16.48 -16.55 24.05
CA PRO A 391 17.23 -16.75 22.82
C PRO A 391 16.96 -15.64 21.81
N THR A 392 17.71 -15.69 20.70
CA THR A 392 17.45 -14.82 19.55
C THR A 392 16.03 -15.03 19.04
N GLY A 393 15.32 -13.94 18.74
CA GLY A 393 13.93 -13.99 18.29
C GLY A 393 12.89 -14.23 19.39
N ALA A 394 13.27 -14.22 20.67
CA ALA A 394 12.33 -14.32 21.79
C ALA A 394 11.54 -13.03 22.08
N GLY A 395 11.76 -11.95 21.33
CA GLY A 395 11.04 -10.66 21.48
C GLY A 395 11.60 -9.74 22.58
N LYS A 396 12.87 -9.89 22.97
CA LYS A 396 13.50 -9.12 24.06
C LYS A 396 13.45 -7.61 23.77
N SER A 397 13.98 -7.19 22.62
CA SER A 397 13.97 -5.78 22.20
C SER A 397 12.56 -5.23 22.12
N THR A 398 11.59 -6.02 21.65
CA THR A 398 10.16 -5.63 21.63
C THR A 398 9.62 -5.36 23.03
N THR A 399 10.02 -6.15 24.02
CA THR A 399 9.58 -5.96 25.42
C THR A 399 10.25 -4.74 26.03
N LEU A 400 11.56 -4.56 25.82
CA LEU A 400 12.29 -3.38 26.30
C LEU A 400 11.76 -2.07 25.70
N TYR A 401 11.55 -2.03 24.39
CA TYR A 401 11.02 -0.83 23.73
C TYR A 401 9.58 -0.52 24.17
N ALA A 402 8.76 -1.56 24.42
CA ALA A 402 7.43 -1.37 25.00
C ALA A 402 7.50 -0.82 26.43
N SER A 403 8.50 -1.22 27.23
CA SER A 403 8.78 -0.63 28.54
C SER A 403 9.21 0.84 28.42
N LEU A 404 10.14 1.16 27.52
CA LEU A 404 10.58 2.54 27.29
C LEU A 404 9.46 3.47 26.81
N ASN A 405 8.50 2.95 26.04
CA ASN A 405 7.31 3.71 25.64
C ASN A 405 6.32 3.96 26.79
N ALA A 406 6.40 3.18 27.87
CA ALA A 406 5.58 3.41 29.07
C ALA A 406 6.20 4.44 30.03
N ILE A 407 7.46 4.83 29.81
CA ILE A 407 8.16 5.84 30.60
C ILE A 407 7.85 7.24 30.05
N ASP A 408 7.68 8.22 30.94
CA ASP A 408 7.51 9.62 30.56
C ASP A 408 8.84 10.25 30.09
N LYS A 409 8.99 10.31 28.76
CA LYS A 409 10.18 10.82 28.08
C LYS A 409 10.27 12.36 28.09
N LEU A 410 9.20 13.06 28.47
CA LEU A 410 9.23 14.52 28.60
C LEU A 410 9.86 14.95 29.92
N GLN A 411 9.80 14.08 30.92
CA GLN A 411 10.34 14.32 32.26
C GLN A 411 11.68 13.61 32.51
N ARG A 412 11.96 12.53 31.77
CA ARG A 412 13.16 11.70 31.96
C ARG A 412 14.03 11.70 30.70
N ASN A 413 15.31 11.96 30.85
CA ASN A 413 16.30 11.82 29.79
C ASN A 413 16.58 10.33 29.52
N VAL A 414 16.04 9.83 28.41
CA VAL A 414 16.18 8.42 28.00
C VAL A 414 17.23 8.31 26.90
N ILE A 415 18.28 7.51 27.16
CA ILE A 415 19.37 7.26 26.20
C ILE A 415 19.52 5.75 25.97
N THR A 416 19.63 5.31 24.71
CA THR A 416 19.88 3.90 24.35
C THR A 416 21.23 3.71 23.67
N ILE A 417 21.82 2.54 23.86
CA ILE A 417 23.07 2.10 23.21
C ILE A 417 22.79 0.74 22.59
N GLU A 418 22.85 0.63 21.27
CA GLU A 418 22.34 -0.52 20.52
C GLU A 418 23.28 -0.94 19.38
N ASP A 419 23.23 -2.21 18.96
CA ASP A 419 24.05 -2.75 17.86
C ASP A 419 23.24 -3.71 16.97
N PRO A 420 22.58 -3.20 15.92
CA PRO A 420 22.28 -1.81 15.61
C PRO A 420 20.94 -1.34 16.23
N VAL A 421 20.54 -0.09 15.97
CA VAL A 421 19.18 0.36 16.29
C VAL A 421 18.17 -0.37 15.41
N GLU A 422 17.12 -0.93 16.02
CA GLU A 422 16.11 -1.73 15.29
C GLU A 422 15.04 -0.86 14.63
N TYR A 423 14.56 0.16 15.35
CA TYR A 423 13.64 1.17 14.82
C TYR A 423 13.75 2.46 15.63
N GLN A 424 13.39 3.57 14.98
CA GLN A 424 13.47 4.90 15.59
C GLN A 424 12.34 5.08 16.61
N MET A 425 12.70 5.57 17.79
CA MET A 425 11.77 5.90 18.86
C MET A 425 11.72 7.41 19.08
N ASP A 426 10.53 7.98 18.97
CA ASP A 426 10.35 9.41 19.22
C ASP A 426 10.61 9.75 20.70
N GLY A 427 11.32 10.86 20.90
CA GLY A 427 11.68 11.38 22.23
C GLY A 427 12.77 10.58 22.95
N ILE A 428 13.51 9.71 22.27
CA ILE A 428 14.61 8.93 22.84
C ILE A 428 15.90 9.17 22.07
N ASN A 429 17.00 9.38 22.77
CA ASN A 429 18.32 9.52 22.18
C ASN A 429 18.94 8.13 21.94
N GLN A 430 18.90 7.63 20.71
CA GLN A 430 19.42 6.30 20.37
C GLN A 430 20.82 6.37 19.77
N ILE A 431 21.77 5.68 20.39
CA ILE A 431 23.17 5.60 19.95
C ILE A 431 23.42 4.20 19.35
N GLU A 432 23.72 4.16 18.06
CA GLU A 432 24.17 2.93 17.39
C GLU A 432 25.69 2.74 17.55
N ILE A 433 26.10 1.54 17.96
CA ILE A 433 27.51 1.19 18.13
C ILE A 433 28.20 1.13 16.77
N ASN A 434 29.27 1.93 16.63
CA ASN A 434 30.15 1.87 15.46
C ASN A 434 31.48 1.20 15.80
N THR A 435 31.53 -0.13 15.63
CA THR A 435 32.74 -0.93 15.87
C THR A 435 33.93 -0.51 14.98
N LYS A 436 33.68 -0.01 13.76
CA LYS A 436 34.75 0.48 12.86
C LYS A 436 35.42 1.75 13.37
N ALA A 437 34.70 2.56 14.16
CA ALA A 437 35.23 3.74 14.83
C ALA A 437 35.83 3.44 16.21
N GLY A 438 35.91 2.16 16.61
CA GLY A 438 36.41 1.75 17.92
C GLY A 438 35.42 1.98 19.07
N GLN A 439 34.15 2.28 18.79
CA GLN A 439 33.13 2.40 19.84
C GLN A 439 32.73 1.02 20.36
N THR A 440 32.70 0.87 21.69
CA THR A 440 32.27 -0.35 22.38
C THR A 440 31.11 -0.04 23.32
N PHE A 441 30.34 -1.05 23.73
CA PHE A 441 29.24 -0.87 24.69
C PHE A 441 29.72 -0.22 26.00
N ALA A 442 30.79 -0.75 26.61
CA ALA A 442 31.36 -0.21 27.84
C ALA A 442 31.87 1.24 27.68
N GLY A 443 32.59 1.54 26.60
CA GLY A 443 33.11 2.88 26.33
C GLY A 443 31.99 3.91 26.15
N THR A 444 30.99 3.56 25.34
CA THR A 444 29.82 4.41 25.09
C THR A 444 29.00 4.60 26.36
N LEU A 445 28.78 3.54 27.15
CA LEU A 445 28.03 3.63 28.41
C LEU A 445 28.68 4.60 29.40
N ARG A 446 30.01 4.55 29.58
CA ARG A 446 30.72 5.53 30.42
C ARG A 446 30.51 6.97 29.95
N SER A 447 30.42 7.19 28.63
CA SER A 447 30.16 8.51 28.08
C SER A 447 28.71 8.94 28.33
N VAL A 448 27.75 8.03 28.16
CA VAL A 448 26.32 8.28 28.39
C VAL A 448 26.05 8.65 29.85
N LEU A 449 26.73 8.04 30.82
CA LEU A 449 26.58 8.41 32.23
C LEU A 449 27.04 9.84 32.57
N ARG A 450 27.72 10.55 31.65
CA ARG A 450 28.05 11.98 31.78
C ARG A 450 27.10 12.88 30.97
N GLN A 451 26.03 12.33 30.42
CA GLN A 451 25.00 13.05 29.67
C GLN A 451 23.74 13.28 30.52
N ASP A 452 23.85 13.17 31.84
CA ASP A 452 22.74 13.31 32.79
C ASP A 452 21.52 12.42 32.44
N PRO A 453 21.69 11.10 32.20
CA PRO A 453 20.56 10.24 31.87
C PRO A 453 19.75 9.88 33.11
N ASP A 454 18.43 9.76 32.98
CA ASP A 454 17.57 9.15 34.00
C ASP A 454 17.35 7.65 33.71
N VAL A 455 17.33 7.30 32.43
CA VAL A 455 17.07 5.95 31.93
C VAL A 455 18.10 5.60 30.86
N VAL A 456 18.72 4.44 31.01
CA VAL A 456 19.69 3.92 30.04
C VAL A 456 19.25 2.55 29.55
N LEU A 457 19.13 2.38 28.23
CA LEU A 457 19.00 1.06 27.63
C LEU A 457 20.33 0.63 27.02
N LEU A 458 20.76 -0.58 27.37
CA LEU A 458 21.85 -1.29 26.73
C LEU A 458 21.26 -2.41 25.88
N GLY A 459 21.59 -2.47 24.60
CA GLY A 459 21.07 -3.49 23.69
C GLY A 459 21.30 -4.90 24.23
N GLU A 460 22.48 -5.13 24.81
CA GLU A 460 22.84 -6.39 25.47
C GLU A 460 24.06 -6.25 26.39
N ILE A 461 24.17 -7.17 27.34
CA ILE A 461 25.37 -7.40 28.16
C ILE A 461 26.04 -8.70 27.69
N ARG A 462 27.24 -8.58 27.12
CA ARG A 462 28.04 -9.72 26.63
C ARG A 462 29.27 -10.01 27.47
N ASP A 463 29.81 -9.00 28.14
CA ASP A 463 31.09 -9.04 28.83
C ASP A 463 30.99 -8.49 30.25
N LYS A 464 32.03 -8.77 31.04
CA LYS A 464 32.15 -8.35 32.44
C LYS A 464 32.12 -6.83 32.59
N GLU A 465 32.88 -6.13 31.75
CA GLU A 465 33.07 -4.69 31.87
C GLU A 465 31.74 -3.95 31.69
N THR A 466 30.99 -4.28 30.65
CA THR A 466 29.66 -3.72 30.38
C THR A 466 28.69 -4.06 31.51
N ALA A 467 28.74 -5.30 32.03
CA ALA A 467 27.89 -5.73 33.13
C ALA A 467 28.18 -4.96 34.44
N GLU A 468 29.44 -4.74 34.78
CA GLU A 468 29.85 -4.00 35.97
C GLU A 468 29.41 -2.54 35.91
N ILE A 469 29.63 -1.87 34.77
CA ILE A 469 29.22 -0.47 34.59
C ILE A 469 27.69 -0.35 34.63
N ALA A 470 26.96 -1.30 34.06
CA ALA A 470 25.49 -1.33 34.12
C ALA A 470 24.99 -1.49 35.57
N CYS A 471 25.58 -2.39 36.34
CA CYS A 471 25.26 -2.55 37.76
C CYS A 471 25.59 -1.30 38.57
N GLN A 472 26.73 -0.66 38.29
CA GLN A 472 27.12 0.60 38.94
C GLN A 472 26.13 1.71 38.63
N ALA A 473 25.77 1.91 37.36
CA ALA A 473 24.76 2.90 36.94
C ALA A 473 23.43 2.70 37.68
N ALA A 474 22.96 1.46 37.76
CA ALA A 474 21.74 1.12 38.47
C ALA A 474 21.83 1.44 39.99
N ASN A 475 22.99 1.21 40.60
CA ASN A 475 23.24 1.53 42.01
C ASN A 475 23.43 3.04 42.25
N THR A 476 23.81 3.82 41.24
CA THR A 476 24.03 5.28 41.36
C THR A 476 22.81 6.11 40.96
N GLY A 477 21.62 5.51 40.94
CA GLY A 477 20.37 6.25 40.77
C GLY A 477 19.78 6.24 39.35
N HIS A 478 20.29 5.41 38.44
CA HIS A 478 19.78 5.31 37.08
C HIS A 478 18.85 4.10 36.92
N MET A 479 17.83 4.21 36.07
CA MET A 479 17.07 3.04 35.64
C MET A 479 17.71 2.42 34.40
N VAL A 480 18.18 1.18 34.51
CA VAL A 480 18.94 0.49 33.47
C VAL A 480 18.11 -0.65 32.88
N PHE A 481 17.97 -0.65 31.55
CA PHE A 481 17.37 -1.74 30.79
C PHE A 481 18.45 -2.46 30.01
N SER A 482 18.46 -3.80 30.04
CA SER A 482 19.36 -4.54 29.16
C SER A 482 18.84 -5.92 28.79
N THR A 483 19.55 -6.59 27.88
CA THR A 483 19.31 -7.99 27.56
C THR A 483 20.48 -8.88 27.92
N VAL A 484 20.18 -10.13 28.26
CA VAL A 484 21.18 -11.18 28.44
C VAL A 484 20.70 -12.47 27.78
N HIS A 485 21.61 -13.17 27.10
CA HIS A 485 21.30 -14.45 26.49
C HIS A 485 21.33 -15.57 27.54
N ALA A 486 20.16 -15.89 28.08
CA ALA A 486 19.95 -17.06 28.94
C ALA A 486 18.59 -17.71 28.64
N ASN A 487 18.41 -18.92 29.16
CA ASN A 487 17.20 -19.69 28.88
C ASN A 487 16.01 -19.25 29.71
N ASP A 488 16.23 -18.83 30.95
CA ASP A 488 15.19 -18.46 31.90
C ASP A 488 15.69 -17.33 32.82
N SER A 489 14.78 -16.79 33.65
CA SER A 489 15.06 -15.63 34.51
C SER A 489 16.15 -15.90 35.54
N ILE A 490 16.21 -17.11 36.10
CA ILE A 490 17.20 -17.49 37.12
C ILE A 490 18.56 -17.74 36.47
N THR A 491 18.60 -18.40 35.32
CA THR A 491 19.84 -18.62 34.57
C THR A 491 20.46 -17.30 34.14
N ALA A 492 19.64 -16.29 33.80
CA ALA A 492 20.12 -14.93 33.53
C ALA A 492 20.80 -14.27 34.74
N LEU A 493 20.27 -14.47 35.96
CA LEU A 493 20.92 -14.03 37.20
C LEU A 493 22.31 -14.67 37.35
N PHE A 494 22.38 -16.01 37.23
CA PHE A 494 23.66 -16.72 37.31
C PHE A 494 24.61 -16.35 36.19
N ARG A 495 24.10 -15.96 35.01
CA ARG A 495 24.93 -15.49 33.91
C ARG A 495 25.72 -14.23 34.25
N LEU A 496 25.16 -13.31 35.04
CA LEU A 496 25.89 -12.13 35.53
C LEU A 496 27.03 -12.54 36.49
N ILE A 497 26.78 -13.52 37.35
CA ILE A 497 27.79 -14.07 38.26
C ILE A 497 28.92 -14.75 37.46
N GLU A 498 28.56 -15.53 36.42
CA GLU A 498 29.53 -16.18 35.52
C GLU A 498 30.37 -15.18 34.72
N LEU A 499 29.81 -14.03 34.35
CA LEU A 499 30.56 -12.93 33.75
C LEU A 499 31.56 -12.31 34.74
N GLY A 500 31.47 -12.63 36.03
CA GLY A 500 32.39 -12.18 37.07
C GLY A 500 31.96 -10.89 37.76
N VAL A 501 30.67 -10.55 37.71
CA VAL A 501 30.10 -9.46 38.52
C VAL A 501 29.87 -9.95 39.94
N GLU A 502 30.29 -9.16 40.93
CA GLU A 502 30.15 -9.52 42.34
C GLU A 502 28.67 -9.65 42.76
N PRO A 503 28.26 -10.71 43.46
CA PRO A 503 26.87 -10.93 43.86
C PRO A 503 26.27 -9.78 44.67
N PHE A 504 27.08 -9.10 45.47
CA PHE A 504 26.64 -7.91 46.20
C PHE A 504 26.16 -6.80 45.24
N MET A 505 26.93 -6.49 44.19
CA MET A 505 26.53 -5.51 43.18
C MET A 505 25.25 -5.92 42.47
N ILE A 506 25.14 -7.20 42.09
CA ILE A 506 23.95 -7.76 41.44
C ILE A 506 22.71 -7.63 42.34
N SER A 507 22.83 -7.97 43.63
CA SER A 507 21.71 -7.94 44.58
C SER A 507 21.12 -6.55 44.79
N ASN A 508 21.95 -5.51 44.74
CA ASN A 508 21.51 -4.13 44.94
C ASN A 508 21.02 -3.49 43.64
N SER A 509 21.60 -3.89 42.50
CA SER A 509 21.29 -3.27 41.20
C SER A 509 20.06 -3.85 40.53
N LEU A 510 19.80 -5.16 40.64
CA LEU A 510 18.68 -5.79 39.95
C LEU A 510 17.34 -5.48 40.62
N THR A 511 16.38 -5.03 39.80
CA THR A 511 14.98 -4.86 40.17
C THR A 511 14.18 -6.08 39.73
N ALA A 512 14.34 -6.51 38.47
CA ALA A 512 13.67 -7.68 37.95
C ALA A 512 14.39 -8.30 36.75
N ILE A 513 14.15 -9.58 36.54
CA ILE A 513 14.58 -10.31 35.34
C ILE A 513 13.36 -10.91 34.65
N VAL A 514 13.13 -10.51 33.40
CA VAL A 514 12.07 -11.00 32.53
C VAL A 514 12.63 -12.09 31.61
N GLY A 515 12.45 -13.35 31.99
CA GLY A 515 12.64 -14.49 31.10
C GLY A 515 11.48 -14.60 30.12
N GLN A 516 11.76 -14.74 28.82
CA GLN A 516 10.71 -14.78 27.82
C GLN A 516 10.97 -15.74 26.64
N ARG A 517 9.86 -16.16 26.03
CA ARG A 517 9.79 -16.88 24.76
C ARG A 517 8.62 -16.39 23.93
N LEU A 518 8.65 -16.64 22.62
CA LEU A 518 7.49 -16.44 21.74
C LEU A 518 6.94 -17.79 21.31
N VAL A 519 5.63 -17.95 21.45
CA VAL A 519 4.88 -19.08 20.88
C VAL A 519 3.94 -18.55 19.80
N ARG A 520 3.71 -19.35 18.76
CA ARG A 520 2.74 -19.00 17.72
C ARG A 520 1.31 -19.00 18.28
N ARG A 521 0.50 -18.03 17.84
CA ARG A 521 -0.92 -17.94 18.20
C ARG A 521 -1.76 -18.77 17.25
N LEU A 522 -2.69 -19.56 17.76
CA LEU A 522 -3.64 -20.29 16.94
C LEU A 522 -4.50 -19.33 16.12
N CYS A 523 -4.80 -19.71 14.88
CA CYS A 523 -5.69 -18.91 14.04
C CYS A 523 -7.13 -18.98 14.59
N GLU A 524 -7.70 -17.84 14.98
CA GLU A 524 -9.05 -17.74 15.52
C GLU A 524 -10.15 -18.25 14.58
N GLN A 525 -9.91 -18.28 13.27
CA GLN A 525 -10.90 -18.73 12.28
C GLN A 525 -10.92 -20.24 12.04
N CYS A 526 -9.79 -20.94 12.25
CA CYS A 526 -9.68 -22.35 11.88
C CYS A 526 -9.16 -23.26 13.00
N LYS A 527 -8.93 -22.73 14.21
CA LYS A 527 -8.56 -23.55 15.37
C LYS A 527 -9.68 -24.56 15.67
N GLN A 528 -9.28 -25.78 15.97
CA GLN A 528 -10.21 -26.88 16.28
C GLN A 528 -10.10 -27.26 17.75
N ALA A 529 -11.25 -27.31 18.43
CA ALA A 529 -11.34 -27.83 19.78
C ALA A 529 -11.18 -29.36 19.77
N TYR A 530 -10.50 -29.91 20.76
CA TYR A 530 -10.40 -31.35 20.99
C TYR A 530 -10.28 -31.64 22.49
N GLN A 531 -10.74 -32.82 22.90
CA GLN A 531 -10.49 -33.30 24.25
C GLN A 531 -9.08 -33.87 24.36
N PRO A 532 -8.23 -33.33 25.25
CA PRO A 532 -6.90 -33.87 25.47
C PRO A 532 -6.96 -35.25 26.13
N LYS A 533 -6.01 -36.13 25.79
CA LYS A 533 -5.87 -37.41 26.49
C LYS A 533 -5.60 -37.16 27.99
N PRO A 534 -6.24 -37.90 28.93
CA PRO A 534 -6.05 -37.68 30.37
C PRO A 534 -4.58 -37.71 30.82
N GLU A 535 -3.76 -38.56 30.20
CA GLU A 535 -2.31 -38.64 30.45
C GLU A 535 -1.58 -37.32 30.17
N LEU A 536 -1.96 -36.64 29.09
CA LEU A 536 -1.35 -35.38 28.70
C LEU A 536 -1.70 -34.26 29.69
N VAL A 537 -2.94 -34.25 30.18
CA VAL A 537 -3.40 -33.29 31.20
C VAL A 537 -2.68 -33.53 32.53
N LYS A 538 -2.55 -34.79 32.94
CA LYS A 538 -1.81 -35.19 34.16
C LYS A 538 -0.32 -34.83 34.06
N LYS A 539 0.33 -35.10 32.92
CA LYS A 539 1.74 -34.74 32.67
C LYS A 539 1.96 -33.22 32.60
N ALA A 540 0.94 -32.47 32.19
CA ALA A 540 0.95 -31.01 32.22
C ALA A 540 0.76 -30.43 33.62
N GLY A 541 0.41 -31.23 34.64
CA GLY A 541 0.16 -30.74 36.00
C GLY A 541 -1.11 -29.89 36.11
N LEU A 542 -2.07 -30.09 35.20
CA LEU A 542 -3.32 -29.34 35.17
C LEU A 542 -4.46 -30.15 35.83
N PRO A 543 -5.40 -29.50 36.55
CA PRO A 543 -6.56 -30.18 37.10
C PRO A 543 -7.48 -30.63 35.95
N VAL A 544 -7.67 -31.95 35.83
CA VAL A 544 -8.45 -32.58 34.75
C VAL A 544 -9.89 -32.05 34.72
N ASP A 545 -10.46 -31.79 35.89
CA ASP A 545 -11.88 -31.44 36.06
C ASP A 545 -12.22 -30.01 35.64
N LYS A 546 -11.23 -29.16 35.35
CA LYS A 546 -11.44 -27.75 34.98
C LYS A 546 -11.19 -27.44 33.50
N ILE A 547 -10.84 -28.45 32.69
CA ILE A 547 -10.45 -28.25 31.30
C ILE A 547 -11.50 -28.88 30.38
N GLU A 548 -12.32 -28.03 29.77
CA GLU A 548 -13.37 -28.47 28.83
C GLU A 548 -12.78 -28.91 27.48
N ALA A 549 -11.81 -28.15 26.94
CA ALA A 549 -11.18 -28.45 25.65
C ALA A 549 -9.80 -27.80 25.51
N PHE A 550 -8.94 -28.44 24.71
CA PHE A 550 -7.74 -27.83 24.14
C PHE A 550 -7.98 -27.46 22.69
N TYR A 551 -7.12 -26.60 22.15
CA TYR A 551 -7.21 -26.14 20.76
C TYR A 551 -5.95 -26.51 20.00
N ARG A 552 -6.13 -26.86 18.73
CA ARG A 552 -5.05 -27.21 17.81
C ARG A 552 -5.28 -26.62 16.41
N PRO A 553 -4.24 -26.55 15.55
CA PRO A 553 -4.40 -26.23 14.14
C PRO A 553 -5.40 -27.17 13.44
N PRO A 554 -6.05 -26.73 12.35
CA PRO A 554 -6.93 -27.60 11.57
C PRO A 554 -6.14 -28.75 10.94
N ARG A 555 -6.79 -29.90 10.75
CA ARG A 555 -6.22 -31.01 9.99
C ARG A 555 -6.09 -30.62 8.52
N ALA A 556 -5.08 -31.18 7.83
CA ALA A 556 -4.81 -30.90 6.41
C ALA A 556 -6.03 -31.10 5.49
N GLU A 557 -6.93 -32.03 5.85
CA GLU A 557 -8.17 -32.34 5.14
C GLU A 557 -9.22 -31.19 5.17
N SER A 558 -9.05 -30.19 6.04
CA SER A 558 -10.05 -29.12 6.25
C SER A 558 -9.98 -27.98 5.22
N GLY A 559 -9.13 -28.13 4.18
CA GLY A 559 -8.82 -27.07 3.23
C GLY A 559 -7.93 -25.96 3.80
N ALA A 560 -7.35 -25.13 2.93
CA ALA A 560 -6.48 -24.03 3.35
C ALA A 560 -7.32 -22.85 3.88
N CYS A 561 -7.15 -22.50 5.14
CA CYS A 561 -7.80 -21.32 5.73
C CYS A 561 -7.26 -20.03 5.06
N PRO A 562 -8.13 -19.16 4.51
CA PRO A 562 -7.69 -17.95 3.79
C PRO A 562 -7.00 -16.92 4.69
N LYS A 563 -7.33 -16.89 5.98
CA LYS A 563 -6.77 -15.89 6.91
C LYS A 563 -5.35 -16.21 7.37
N CYS A 564 -5.03 -17.47 7.59
CA CYS A 564 -3.68 -17.89 7.97
C CYS A 564 -2.89 -18.53 6.82
N GLY A 565 -3.44 -18.58 5.61
CA GLY A 565 -2.82 -19.24 4.46
C GLY A 565 -2.63 -20.75 4.67
N GLY A 566 -3.51 -21.39 5.42
CA GLY A 566 -3.40 -22.82 5.77
C GLY A 566 -2.36 -23.16 6.84
N LEU A 567 -1.65 -22.19 7.42
CA LEU A 567 -0.61 -22.44 8.44
C LEU A 567 -1.17 -22.89 9.80
N GLY A 568 -2.45 -22.63 10.07
CA GLY A 568 -3.11 -22.92 11.36
C GLY A 568 -2.72 -21.98 12.52
N TYR A 569 -1.73 -21.12 12.30
CA TYR A 569 -1.27 -20.11 13.25
C TYR A 569 -1.28 -18.72 12.60
N MET A 570 -1.47 -17.68 13.40
CA MET A 570 -1.42 -16.29 12.94
C MET A 570 -0.89 -15.37 14.04
N GLY A 571 0.36 -14.93 13.90
CA GLY A 571 1.03 -14.08 14.87
C GLY A 571 1.70 -14.87 15.99
N ARG A 572 2.30 -14.12 16.92
CA ARG A 572 3.01 -14.66 18.09
C ARG A 572 2.52 -14.00 19.37
N VAL A 573 2.72 -14.68 20.49
CA VAL A 573 2.45 -14.16 21.83
C VAL A 573 3.61 -14.52 22.75
N GLY A 574 3.92 -13.64 23.70
CA GLY A 574 4.97 -13.89 24.67
C GLY A 574 4.52 -14.83 25.79
N VAL A 575 5.42 -15.72 26.20
CA VAL A 575 5.37 -16.48 27.44
C VAL A 575 6.41 -15.89 28.36
N TYR A 576 5.98 -15.42 29.53
CA TYR A 576 6.80 -14.62 30.43
C TYR A 576 6.99 -15.31 31.78
N GLU A 577 8.22 -15.27 32.26
CA GLU A 577 8.64 -15.65 33.60
C GLU A 577 9.38 -14.45 34.18
N VAL A 578 8.84 -13.82 35.22
CA VAL A 578 9.44 -12.61 35.80
C VAL A 578 9.90 -12.91 37.22
N LEU A 579 11.21 -12.85 37.42
CA LEU A 579 11.85 -12.90 38.72
C LEU A 579 11.97 -11.47 39.24
N GLU A 580 11.14 -11.14 40.22
CA GLU A 580 11.26 -9.88 40.98
C GLU A 580 12.28 -10.05 42.11
N ILE A 581 13.16 -9.06 42.29
CA ILE A 581 14.23 -9.11 43.28
C ILE A 581 13.77 -8.40 44.56
N ASN A 582 13.15 -9.16 45.47
CA ASN A 582 12.81 -8.71 46.81
C ASN A 582 13.95 -8.93 47.81
N ASP A 583 13.82 -8.41 49.03
CA ASP A 583 14.87 -8.48 50.06
C ASP A 583 15.36 -9.91 50.34
N ARG A 584 14.44 -10.87 50.38
CA ARG A 584 14.82 -12.27 50.62
C ARG A 584 15.64 -12.84 49.46
N ILE A 585 15.28 -12.53 48.22
CA ILE A 585 16.07 -12.92 47.05
C ILE A 585 17.42 -12.19 47.03
N ARG A 586 17.48 -10.92 47.45
CA ARG A 586 18.76 -10.19 47.60
C ARG A 586 19.70 -10.89 48.56
N ASP A 587 19.21 -11.33 49.72
CA ASP A 587 20.00 -12.09 50.69
C ASP A 587 20.52 -13.40 50.09
N LEU A 588 19.64 -14.15 49.41
CA LEU A 588 20.03 -15.40 48.74
C LEU A 588 21.10 -15.17 47.66
N ILE A 589 21.04 -14.06 46.92
CA ILE A 589 22.07 -13.69 45.95
C ILE A 589 23.40 -13.40 46.66
N ARG A 590 23.37 -12.60 47.74
CA ARG A 590 24.56 -12.26 48.54
C ARG A 590 25.24 -13.49 49.13
N ASP A 591 24.44 -14.44 49.62
CA ASP A 591 24.90 -15.69 50.21
C ASP A 591 25.33 -16.73 49.15
N LYS A 592 25.27 -16.39 47.86
CA LYS A 592 25.58 -17.30 46.74
C LYS A 592 24.75 -18.60 46.81
N ALA A 593 23.48 -18.46 47.19
CA ALA A 593 22.55 -19.57 47.31
C ALA A 593 22.39 -20.35 45.99
N ALA A 594 22.02 -21.62 46.10
CA ALA A 594 21.78 -22.44 44.92
C ALA A 594 20.55 -21.97 44.14
N ALA A 595 20.57 -22.16 42.81
CA ALA A 595 19.45 -21.79 41.94
C ALA A 595 18.09 -22.40 42.37
N SER A 596 18.11 -23.59 42.99
CA SER A 596 16.92 -24.25 43.53
C SER A 596 16.27 -23.47 44.68
N GLN A 597 17.07 -22.86 45.55
CA GLN A 597 16.59 -22.07 46.69
C GLN A 597 15.96 -20.75 46.21
N ILE A 598 16.63 -20.05 45.28
CA ILE A 598 16.09 -18.83 44.65
C ILE A 598 14.79 -19.15 43.92
N ARG A 599 14.72 -20.27 43.19
CA ARG A 599 13.50 -20.72 42.51
C ARG A 599 12.36 -20.99 43.48
N ALA A 600 12.64 -21.68 44.58
CA ALA A 600 11.63 -21.98 45.59
C ALA A 600 11.07 -20.68 46.20
N GLU A 601 11.94 -19.73 46.50
CA GLU A 601 11.53 -18.43 47.07
C GLU A 601 10.73 -17.59 46.06
N ALA A 602 11.19 -17.51 44.81
CA ALA A 602 10.45 -16.82 43.75
C ALA A 602 9.04 -17.41 43.55
N ARG A 603 8.89 -18.73 43.63
CA ARG A 603 7.58 -19.40 43.55
C ARG A 603 6.67 -19.06 44.73
N LYS A 604 7.19 -18.94 45.95
CA LYS A 604 6.40 -18.47 47.11
C LYS A 604 5.88 -17.05 46.89
N ASN A 605 6.68 -16.21 46.23
CA ASN A 605 6.35 -14.84 45.87
C ASN A 605 5.44 -14.73 44.63
N GLY A 606 4.86 -15.84 44.17
CA GLY A 606 3.87 -15.84 43.08
C GLY A 606 4.46 -15.84 41.67
N MET A 607 5.78 -16.08 41.52
CA MET A 607 6.37 -16.31 40.20
C MET A 607 5.84 -17.61 39.60
N LEU A 608 5.24 -17.52 38.42
CA LEU A 608 4.95 -18.67 37.58
C LEU A 608 6.17 -18.99 36.73
N ASN A 609 6.53 -20.26 36.64
CA ASN A 609 7.57 -20.65 35.69
C ASN A 609 7.06 -20.55 34.25
N MET A 610 8.00 -20.54 33.30
CA MET A 610 7.67 -20.40 31.88
C MET A 610 6.70 -21.47 31.36
N ARG A 611 6.77 -22.70 31.90
CA ARG A 611 5.89 -23.81 31.52
C ARG A 611 4.46 -23.60 32.04
N GLU A 612 4.30 -23.16 33.28
CA GLU A 612 3.01 -22.85 33.91
C GLU A 612 2.31 -21.71 33.18
N GLU A 613 3.05 -20.63 32.87
CA GLU A 613 2.50 -19.51 32.10
C GLU A 613 2.12 -19.93 30.67
N GLY A 614 2.94 -20.77 30.04
CA GLY A 614 2.63 -21.34 28.73
C GLY A 614 1.38 -22.22 28.74
N LEU A 615 1.22 -23.08 29.74
CA LEU A 615 0.04 -23.95 29.88
C LEU A 615 -1.23 -23.13 30.09
N ARG A 616 -1.14 -22.01 30.81
CA ARG A 616 -2.26 -21.06 30.92
C ARG A 616 -2.72 -20.54 29.56
N LEU A 617 -1.80 -20.26 28.64
CA LEU A 617 -2.14 -19.85 27.26
C LEU A 617 -2.76 -20.98 26.44
N VAL A 618 -2.35 -22.23 26.67
CA VAL A 618 -2.94 -23.42 26.05
C VAL A 618 -4.39 -23.62 26.51
N VAL A 619 -4.64 -23.55 27.82
CA VAL A 619 -6.00 -23.67 28.39
C VAL A 619 -6.93 -22.58 27.87
N ARG A 620 -6.42 -21.36 27.65
CA ARG A 620 -7.18 -20.26 27.04
C ARG A 620 -7.40 -20.40 25.53
N GLY A 621 -6.85 -21.43 24.88
CA GLY A 621 -6.94 -21.62 23.44
C GLY A 621 -6.20 -20.58 22.61
N VAL A 622 -5.17 -19.93 23.19
CA VAL A 622 -4.34 -18.93 22.49
C VAL A 622 -3.24 -19.60 21.68
N THR A 623 -2.67 -20.69 22.20
CA THR A 623 -1.66 -21.51 21.53
C THR A 623 -1.98 -23.00 21.72
N SER A 624 -1.31 -23.87 20.96
CA SER A 624 -1.44 -25.32 21.08
C SER A 624 -0.45 -25.89 22.09
N ILE A 625 -0.74 -27.08 22.62
CA ILE A 625 0.22 -27.79 23.48
C ILE A 625 1.49 -28.19 22.73
N GLU A 626 1.39 -28.56 21.45
CA GLU A 626 2.52 -28.97 20.62
C GLU A 626 3.51 -27.81 20.44
N GLU A 627 2.99 -26.61 20.17
CA GLU A 627 3.81 -25.41 20.06
C GLU A 627 4.50 -25.05 21.38
N LEU A 628 3.79 -25.18 22.51
CA LEU A 628 4.37 -24.91 23.82
C LEU A 628 5.55 -25.86 24.10
N LEU A 629 5.37 -27.16 23.92
CA LEU A 629 6.40 -28.18 24.16
C LEU A 629 7.62 -28.03 23.23
N LYS A 630 7.44 -27.41 22.06
CA LYS A 630 8.54 -27.11 21.13
C LYS A 630 9.43 -25.97 21.64
N VAL A 631 8.82 -24.96 22.25
CA VAL A 631 9.50 -23.70 22.61
C VAL A 631 10.01 -23.71 24.05
N VAL A 632 9.23 -24.28 24.97
CA VAL A 632 9.55 -24.37 26.40
C VAL A 632 9.94 -25.81 26.70
N LYS A 633 11.21 -26.01 27.05
CA LYS A 633 11.79 -27.33 27.37
C LYS A 633 11.84 -27.56 28.87
#